data_AF-A0A060JAF6-F1
#
_entry.id   AF-A0A060JAF6-F1
#
_cell.length_a   1.000
_cell.length_b   1.000
_cell.length_c   1.000
_cell.angle_alpha   90.00
_cell.angle_beta   90.00
_cell.angle_gamma   90.00
#
_symmetry.space_group_name_H-M   'P 1'
#
loop_
_entity.id
_entity.type
_entity.pdbx_description
1 polymer ?
#
loop_
_entity_poly.entity_id
_entity_poly.type
_entity_poly.pdbx_seq_one_letter_code
_entity_poly.pdbx_strand_id
1 'polypeptide(L)'
;MTKNKLVPLKDAVDAFNLEVAAALAESRMPKPIYLGDKSETEAVLVPAGLMEELLGRLDDADLADLITARKSAGDSRPLDELAESLGLDKSDYQ
;
A
#
# COMPACT_ATOMS: atom_id res chain seq x y z
N MET A 1 15.65 -3.08 -15.62
CA MET A 1 14.97 -3.76 -14.49
C MET A 1 15.76 -5.02 -14.16
N THR A 2 16.41 -5.06 -13.01
CA THR A 2 17.12 -6.25 -12.53
C THR A 2 16.05 -7.29 -12.15
N LYS A 3 16.04 -8.46 -12.80
CA LYS A 3 15.09 -9.52 -12.43
C LYS A 3 15.39 -9.96 -11.01
N ASN A 4 14.38 -9.95 -10.14
CA ASN A 4 14.52 -10.50 -8.80
C ASN A 4 14.84 -11.99 -8.90
N LYS A 5 15.81 -12.45 -8.11
CA LYS A 5 16.19 -13.86 -8.09
C LYS A 5 15.07 -14.67 -7.43
N LEU A 6 14.50 -15.61 -8.18
CA LEU A 6 13.52 -16.57 -7.65
C LEU A 6 14.24 -17.65 -6.84
N VAL A 7 13.72 -17.93 -5.65
CA VAL A 7 14.21 -18.95 -4.73
C VAL A 7 13.19 -20.08 -4.70
N PRO A 8 13.58 -21.33 -5.03
CA PRO A 8 12.71 -22.49 -4.88
C PRO A 8 12.25 -22.62 -3.42
N LEU A 9 10.99 -23.04 -3.20
CA LEU A 9 10.43 -23.15 -1.85
C LEU A 9 11.29 -23.99 -0.89
N LYS A 10 11.90 -25.07 -1.41
CA LYS A 10 12.81 -25.94 -0.64
C LYS A 10 14.06 -25.23 -0.10
N ASP A 11 14.47 -24.13 -0.72
CA ASP A 11 15.68 -23.37 -0.38
C ASP A 11 15.32 -22.06 0.37
N ALA A 12 14.04 -21.83 0.68
CA ALA A 12 13.53 -20.58 1.22
C ALA A 12 14.11 -20.25 2.61
N VAL A 13 14.24 -21.25 3.48
CA VAL A 13 14.77 -21.08 4.84
C VAL A 13 16.25 -20.68 4.80
N ASP A 14 17.04 -21.31 3.94
CA ASP A 14 18.46 -21.00 3.79
C ASP A 14 18.66 -19.60 3.21
N ALA A 15 17.86 -19.24 2.20
CA ALA A 15 17.87 -17.89 1.63
C ALA A 15 17.48 -16.83 2.67
N PHE A 16 16.47 -17.10 3.50
CA PHE A 16 16.06 -16.22 4.59
C PHE A 16 17.19 -15.99 5.59
N ASN A 17 17.78 -17.07 6.11
CA ASN A 17 18.86 -16.98 7.09
C ASN A 17 20.07 -16.22 6.53
N LEU A 18 20.42 -16.48 5.27
CA LEU A 18 21.52 -15.80 4.59
C LEU A 18 21.26 -14.30 4.44
N GLU A 19 20.07 -13.91 4.01
CA GLU A 19 19.70 -12.51 3.81
C GLU A 19 19.61 -11.75 5.13
N VAL A 20 19.05 -12.36 6.17
CA VAL A 20 19.01 -11.77 7.52
C VAL A 20 20.42 -11.56 8.08
N ALA A 21 21.29 -12.57 7.95
CA ALA A 21 22.68 -12.45 8.40
C ALA A 21 23.44 -11.33 7.65
N ALA A 22 23.28 -11.26 6.32
CA ALA A 22 23.89 -10.20 5.51
C ALA A 22 23.35 -8.82 5.88
N ALA A 23 22.04 -8.70 6.07
CA ALA A 23 21.39 -7.45 6.44
C ALA A 23 21.88 -6.94 7.81
N LEU A 24 22.03 -7.83 8.79
CA LEU A 24 22.58 -7.50 10.10
C LEU A 24 24.05 -7.04 10.01
N ALA A 25 24.88 -7.75 9.24
CA ALA A 25 26.28 -7.38 9.04
C ALA A 25 26.43 -6.01 8.36
N GLU A 26 25.52 -5.67 7.46
CA GLU A 26 25.49 -4.41 6.71
C GLU A 26 24.68 -3.30 7.40
N SER A 27 24.11 -3.56 8.60
CA SER A 27 23.22 -2.61 9.31
C SER A 27 22.08 -2.07 8.45
N ARG A 28 21.44 -2.93 7.65
CA ARG A 28 20.32 -2.59 6.76
C ARG A 28 19.11 -3.47 7.02
N MET A 29 17.96 -3.08 6.46
CA MET A 29 16.79 -3.96 6.41
C MET A 29 17.04 -5.13 5.44
N PRO A 30 16.55 -6.35 5.78
CA PRO A 30 16.55 -7.47 4.84
C PRO A 30 15.76 -7.12 3.59
N LYS A 31 16.21 -7.60 2.43
CA LYS A 31 15.50 -7.43 1.17
C LYS A 31 14.36 -8.46 1.05
N PRO A 32 13.32 -8.17 0.25
CA PRO A 32 12.29 -9.16 -0.05
C PRO A 32 12.86 -10.40 -0.76
N ILE A 33 12.38 -11.58 -0.40
CA ILE A 33 12.77 -12.86 -0.99
C ILE A 33 11.60 -13.37 -1.83
N TYR A 34 11.84 -13.52 -3.13
CA TYR A 34 10.85 -13.96 -4.09
C TYR A 34 10.90 -15.48 -4.19
N LEU A 35 9.81 -16.13 -3.85
CA LEU A 35 9.65 -17.57 -3.90
C LEU A 35 8.88 -17.97 -5.15
N GLY A 36 9.31 -19.07 -5.77
CA GLY A 36 8.62 -19.62 -6.92
C GLY A 36 9.51 -20.54 -7.74
N ASP A 37 9.03 -20.90 -8.93
CA ASP A 37 9.75 -21.73 -9.86
C ASP A 37 10.67 -20.90 -10.79
N LYS A 38 11.20 -21.48 -11.86
CA LYS A 38 12.12 -20.77 -12.76
C LYS A 38 11.45 -19.65 -13.58
N SER A 39 10.13 -19.61 -13.62
CA SER A 39 9.32 -18.78 -14.53
C SER A 39 8.41 -17.81 -13.81
N GLU A 40 7.96 -18.13 -12.60
CA GLU A 40 6.87 -17.41 -11.94
C GLU A 40 7.16 -17.17 -10.45
N THR A 41 6.79 -15.96 -9.98
CA THR A 41 6.78 -15.67 -8.54
C THR A 41 5.45 -16.15 -7.97
N GLU A 42 5.52 -17.06 -7.00
CA GLU A 42 4.34 -17.59 -6.31
C GLU A 42 4.11 -16.88 -4.97
N ALA A 43 5.18 -16.45 -4.30
CA ALA A 43 5.10 -15.75 -3.03
C ALA A 43 6.30 -14.81 -2.81
N VAL A 44 6.17 -13.87 -1.88
CA VAL A 44 7.27 -12.99 -1.47
C VAL A 44 7.33 -12.92 0.05
N LEU A 45 8.50 -13.19 0.62
CA LEU A 45 8.78 -12.92 2.03
C LEU A 45 9.28 -11.49 2.16
N VAL A 46 8.57 -10.68 2.95
CA VAL A 46 8.84 -9.25 3.13
C VAL A 46 9.06 -8.98 4.62
N PRO A 47 10.03 -8.13 5.00
CA PRO A 47 10.16 -7.67 6.38
C PRO A 47 8.87 -6.98 6.85
N ALA A 48 8.44 -7.25 8.09
CA ALA A 48 7.20 -6.70 8.63
C ALA A 48 7.14 -5.16 8.53
N GLY A 49 8.21 -4.46 8.93
CA GLY A 49 8.24 -2.99 8.84
C GLY A 49 8.15 -2.46 7.41
N LEU A 50 8.67 -3.20 6.41
CA LEU A 50 8.52 -2.81 5.00
C LEU A 50 7.09 -3.03 4.51
N MET A 51 6.42 -4.08 5.00
CA MET A 51 5.01 -4.33 4.69
C MET A 51 4.11 -3.24 5.30
N GLU A 52 4.35 -2.85 6.55
CA GLU A 52 3.63 -1.76 7.21
C GLU A 52 3.80 -0.43 6.46
N GLU A 53 5.03 -0.10 6.04
CA GLU A 53 5.28 1.09 5.22
C GLU A 53 4.52 1.01 3.89
N LEU A 54 4.54 -0.14 3.21
CA LEU A 54 3.82 -0.33 1.95
C LEU A 54 2.31 -0.14 2.12
N LEU A 55 1.72 -0.70 3.17
CA LEU A 55 0.29 -0.54 3.46
C LEU A 55 -0.06 0.93 3.69
N GLY A 56 0.72 1.64 4.50
CA GLY A 56 0.49 3.08 4.72
C GLY A 56 0.57 3.90 3.42
N ARG A 57 1.49 3.55 2.52
CA ARG A 57 1.60 4.21 1.20
C ARG A 57 0.42 3.92 0.27
N LEU A 58 -0.14 2.71 0.34
CA LEU A 58 -1.34 2.36 -0.42
C LEU A 58 -2.55 3.14 0.10
N ASP A 59 -2.72 3.21 1.43
CA ASP A 59 -3.79 4.01 2.05
C ASP A 59 -3.68 5.50 1.67
N ASP A 60 -2.46 6.05 1.68
CA ASP A 60 -2.19 7.43 1.25
C ASP A 60 -2.57 7.65 -0.22
N ALA A 61 -2.31 6.67 -1.09
CA ALA A 61 -2.63 6.76 -2.52
C ALA A 61 -4.15 6.75 -2.75
N ASP A 62 -4.86 5.83 -2.09
CA ASP A 62 -6.32 5.76 -2.14
C ASP A 62 -6.96 7.05 -1.59
N LEU A 63 -6.40 7.60 -0.51
CA LEU A 63 -6.83 8.88 0.04
C LEU A 63 -6.55 10.05 -0.92
N ALA A 64 -5.40 10.05 -1.60
CA ALA A 64 -5.06 11.06 -2.60
C ALA A 64 -6.03 11.04 -3.79
N ASP A 65 -6.45 9.87 -4.25
CA ASP A 65 -7.45 9.71 -5.29
C ASP A 65 -8.82 10.25 -4.83
N LEU A 66 -9.23 9.94 -3.59
CA LEU A 66 -10.46 10.48 -2.99
C LEU A 66 -10.42 12.01 -2.91
N ILE A 67 -9.32 12.59 -2.43
CA ILE A 67 -9.14 14.05 -2.32
C ILE A 67 -9.17 14.69 -3.70
N THR A 68 -8.53 14.07 -4.68
CA THR A 68 -8.50 14.58 -6.06
C THR A 68 -9.89 14.56 -6.68
N ALA A 69 -10.63 13.46 -6.53
CA ALA A 69 -12.02 13.36 -6.96
C ALA A 69 -12.88 14.44 -6.28
N ARG A 70 -12.71 14.65 -4.97
CA ARG A 70 -13.48 15.66 -4.22
C ARG A 70 -13.17 17.08 -4.69
N LYS A 71 -11.89 17.42 -4.92
CA LYS A 71 -11.48 18.72 -5.48
C LYS A 71 -12.05 18.92 -6.88
N SER A 72 -12.07 17.89 -7.72
CA SER A 72 -12.64 17.97 -9.07
C SER A 72 -14.16 18.18 -9.09
N ALA A 73 -14.87 17.74 -8.04
CA ALA A 73 -16.30 17.94 -7.89
C ALA A 73 -16.71 19.38 -7.52
N GLY A 74 -15.73 20.27 -7.27
CA GLY A 74 -15.94 21.66 -6.91
C GLY A 74 -15.92 21.92 -5.40
N ASP A 75 -15.99 23.19 -5.03
CA ASP A 75 -15.90 23.61 -3.64
C ASP A 75 -17.09 23.12 -2.80
N SER A 76 -16.81 22.84 -1.52
CA SER A 76 -17.84 22.58 -0.53
C SER A 76 -18.79 23.77 -0.44
N ARG A 77 -20.09 23.51 -0.54
CA ARG A 77 -21.14 24.51 -0.35
C ARG A 77 -21.77 24.34 1.03
N PRO A 78 -22.21 25.43 1.70
CA PRO A 78 -23.03 25.34 2.91
C PRO A 78 -24.21 24.40 2.72
N LEU A 79 -24.52 23.59 3.74
CA LEU A 79 -25.64 22.64 3.71
C LEU A 79 -26.97 23.32 3.37
N ASP A 80 -27.16 24.53 3.90
CA ASP A 80 -28.32 25.38 3.64
C ASP A 80 -28.51 25.72 2.16
N GLU A 81 -27.43 26.05 1.44
CA GLU A 81 -27.48 26.36 0.00
C GLU A 81 -27.80 25.12 -0.84
N LEU A 82 -27.27 23.95 -0.42
CA LEU A 82 -27.57 22.68 -1.08
C LEU A 82 -29.04 22.29 -0.88
N ALA A 83 -29.55 22.40 0.34
CA ALA A 83 -30.93 22.07 0.66
C ALA A 83 -31.94 23.00 -0.03
N GLU A 84 -31.64 24.30 -0.11
CA GLU A 84 -32.43 25.25 -0.89
C GLU A 84 -32.45 24.85 -2.38
N SER A 85 -31.30 24.45 -2.95
CA SER A 85 -31.23 24.00 -4.36
C SER A 85 -32.00 22.70 -4.65
N LEU A 86 -32.27 21.90 -3.61
CA LEU A 86 -33.00 20.63 -3.69
C LEU A 86 -34.47 20.76 -3.25
N GLY A 87 -34.90 21.94 -2.80
CA GLY A 87 -36.27 22.18 -2.33
C GLY A 87 -36.58 21.53 -0.97
N LEU A 88 -35.56 21.31 -0.13
CA LEU A 88 -35.70 20.76 1.21
C LEU A 88 -35.90 21.88 2.23
N ASP A 89 -36.72 21.63 3.25
CA ASP A 89 -37.01 22.61 4.30
C ASP A 89 -35.94 22.56 5.40
N LYS A 90 -35.42 23.71 5.83
CA LYS A 90 -34.39 23.81 6.88
C LYS A 90 -34.78 23.13 8.19
N SER A 91 -36.07 23.06 8.46
CA SER A 91 -36.62 22.44 9.66
C SER A 91 -36.41 20.92 9.74
N ASP A 92 -36.05 20.26 8.63
CA ASP A 92 -35.85 18.80 8.57
C ASP A 92 -34.44 18.33 8.98
N TYR A 93 -33.47 19.25 9.15
CA TYR A 93 -32.05 18.89 9.35
C TYR A 93 -31.25 19.85 10.26
N GLN A 94 -31.94 20.70 11.03
CA GLN A 94 -31.35 21.49 12.12
C GLN A 94 -31.46 20.81 13.48
#